data_AF-A0A2M8B2N0-F1
#
_entry.id   AF-A0A2M8B2N0-F1
#
_cell.length_a   1.000
_cell.length_b   1.000
_cell.length_c   1.000
_cell.angle_alpha   90.00
_cell.angle_beta   90.00
_cell.angle_gamma   90.00
#
_symmetry.space_group_name_H-M   'P 1'
#
loop_
_entity.id
_entity.type
_entity.pdbx_description
1 polymer ?
#
loop_
_entity_poly.entity_id
_entity_poly.type
_entity_poly.pdbx_seq_one_letter_code
_entity_poly.pdbx_strand_id
1 'polypeptide(L)'
;KKWPVYFFASDTTGEKDFEEFFTDAERLDMNRFDDIGVIKNEALFDEAKLEHFLTEIARLRGTRAWTKADILTLFQEMLPEFAHKETGKYLDARM
;
A
#
# COMPACT_ATOMS: atom_id res chain seq x y z
N LYS A 1 27.59 -2.33 30.62
CA LYS A 1 27.75 -2.50 29.14
C LYS A 1 26.80 -1.52 28.46
N LYS A 2 27.22 -0.83 27.40
CA LYS A 2 26.34 0.02 26.57
C LYS A 2 26.29 -0.59 25.18
N TRP A 3 25.10 -0.76 24.62
CA TRP A 3 24.94 -1.19 23.24
C TRP A 3 25.05 0.04 22.33
N PRO A 4 25.83 -0.02 21.24
CA PRO A 4 25.78 1.02 20.23
C PRO A 4 24.39 0.98 19.59
N VAL A 5 23.71 2.12 19.58
CA VAL A 5 22.44 2.31 18.90
C VAL A 5 22.59 3.51 17.98
N TYR A 6 22.13 3.36 16.74
CA TYR A 6 22.11 4.41 15.74
C TYR A 6 20.66 4.77 15.44
N PHE A 7 20.25 5.95 15.92
CA PHE A 7 18.94 6.51 15.62
C PHE A 7 19.09 7.53 14.48
N PHE A 8 18.20 7.45 13.50
CA PHE A 8 18.12 8.40 12.40
C PHE A 8 16.64 8.69 12.11
N ALA A 9 16.37 9.83 11.48
CA ALA A 9 15.01 10.16 11.06
C ALA A 9 14.60 9.32 9.85
N SER A 10 13.38 8.82 9.89
CA SER A 10 12.66 8.20 8.78
C SER A 10 12.50 9.16 7.62
N ASP A 11 13.22 8.91 6.52
CA ASP A 11 13.12 9.67 5.27
C ASP A 11 13.00 8.75 4.04
N THR A 12 12.57 7.51 4.26
CA THR A 12 12.45 6.51 3.20
C THR A 12 11.14 6.64 2.41
N THR A 13 11.15 6.18 1.16
CA THR A 13 9.99 6.26 0.26
C THR A 13 8.87 5.35 0.74
N GLY A 14 7.63 5.86 0.78
CA GLY A 14 6.46 5.09 1.17
C GLY A 14 6.25 4.92 2.68
N GLU A 15 7.05 5.60 3.49
CA GLU A 15 6.94 5.53 4.95
C GLU A 15 5.74 6.34 5.47
N LYS A 16 4.99 5.74 6.40
CA LYS A 16 3.89 6.38 7.15
C LYS A 16 4.36 6.73 8.56
N ASP A 17 3.80 7.79 9.12
CA ASP A 17 4.15 8.25 10.47
C ASP A 17 3.57 7.34 11.58
N PHE A 18 2.49 6.60 11.28
CA PHE A 18 1.87 5.60 12.15
C PHE A 18 1.03 4.62 11.32
N GLU A 19 0.73 3.46 11.89
CA GLU A 19 -0.14 2.44 11.28
C GLU A 19 -1.51 2.44 11.96
N GLU A 20 -2.56 2.33 11.17
CA GLU A 20 -3.95 2.24 11.61
C GLU A 20 -4.53 0.90 11.18
N PHE A 21 -5.28 0.24 12.06
CA PHE A 21 -5.89 -1.06 11.76
C PHE A 21 -7.26 -0.94 11.08
N PHE A 22 -7.97 0.18 11.25
CA PHE A 22 -9.25 0.46 10.63
C PHE A 22 -9.45 1.98 10.48
N THR A 23 -10.39 2.37 9.62
CA THR A 23 -10.81 3.77 9.42
C THR A 23 -12.18 4.04 10.03
N ASP A 24 -12.52 5.33 10.23
CA ASP A 24 -13.85 5.75 10.70
C ASP A 24 -15.00 5.37 9.75
N ALA A 25 -14.69 5.04 8.49
CA ALA A 25 -15.67 4.63 7.48
C ALA A 25 -16.01 3.13 7.54
N GLU A 26 -15.22 2.32 8.24
CA GLU A 26 -15.39 0.87 8.29
C GLU A 26 -16.39 0.45 9.38
N ARG A 27 -17.22 -0.54 9.05
CA ARG A 27 -18.16 -1.12 10.02
C ARG A 27 -17.45 -2.17 10.86
N LEU A 28 -17.36 -1.91 12.17
CA LEU A 28 -16.69 -2.80 13.13
C LEU A 28 -17.68 -3.63 13.94
N ASP A 29 -17.23 -4.80 14.36
CA ASP A 29 -17.85 -5.62 15.39
C ASP A 29 -16.83 -5.94 16.47
N MET A 30 -16.83 -5.11 17.51
CA MET A 30 -15.91 -5.19 18.64
C MET A 30 -16.43 -6.09 19.77
N ASN A 31 -17.67 -6.59 19.66
CA ASN A 31 -18.31 -7.38 20.73
C ASN A 31 -18.31 -8.88 20.43
N ARG A 32 -17.84 -9.29 19.24
CA ARG A 32 -17.83 -10.69 18.83
C ARG A 32 -16.80 -11.53 19.60
N PHE A 33 -15.70 -10.91 20.02
CA PHE A 33 -14.61 -11.53 20.77
C PHE A 33 -14.07 -10.53 21.79
N ASP A 34 -13.53 -11.03 22.90
CA ASP A 34 -13.05 -10.17 24.00
C ASP A 34 -11.80 -9.36 23.61
N ASP A 35 -10.93 -9.91 22.77
CA ASP A 35 -9.62 -9.32 22.40
C ASP A 35 -9.46 -9.04 20.89
N ILE A 36 -10.48 -9.32 20.06
CA ILE A 36 -10.38 -9.22 18.59
C ILE A 36 -11.51 -8.38 18.01
N GLY A 37 -11.14 -7.29 17.33
CA GLY A 37 -12.05 -6.51 16.49
C GLY A 37 -12.25 -7.14 15.12
N VAL A 38 -13.50 -7.15 14.63
CA VAL A 38 -13.83 -7.68 13.30
C VAL A 38 -14.29 -6.55 12.38
N ILE A 39 -13.59 -6.35 11.26
CA ILE A 39 -14.00 -5.44 10.19
C ILE A 39 -14.99 -6.17 9.28
N LYS A 40 -16.20 -5.64 9.15
CA LYS A 40 -17.24 -6.17 8.26
C LYS A 40 -17.08 -5.56 6.88
N ASN A 41 -16.09 -6.05 6.13
CA ASN A 41 -15.82 -5.56 4.79
C ASN A 41 -16.89 -6.05 3.79
N GLU A 42 -17.35 -5.15 2.93
CA GLU A 42 -18.20 -5.47 1.79
C GLU A 42 -17.33 -5.46 0.54
N ALA A 43 -17.44 -6.48 -0.32
CA ALA A 43 -16.63 -6.59 -1.53
C ALA A 43 -17.13 -5.62 -2.62
N LEU A 44 -17.07 -4.33 -2.35
CA LEU A 44 -17.42 -3.25 -3.27
C LEU A 44 -16.19 -2.90 -4.10
N PHE A 45 -16.17 -3.31 -5.35
CA PHE A 45 -15.14 -2.94 -6.30
C PHE A 45 -15.74 -2.74 -7.69
N ASP A 46 -15.01 -2.02 -8.54
CA ASP A 46 -15.36 -1.82 -9.94
C ASP A 46 -14.73 -2.94 -10.77
N GLU A 47 -15.55 -3.89 -11.23
CA GLU A 47 -15.12 -5.02 -12.05
C GLU A 47 -14.40 -4.56 -13.33
N ALA A 48 -14.86 -3.47 -13.97
CA ALA A 48 -14.23 -2.98 -15.18
C ALA A 48 -12.82 -2.45 -14.93
N LYS A 49 -12.60 -1.78 -13.79
CA LYS A 49 -11.26 -1.37 -13.37
C LYS A 49 -10.36 -2.56 -13.06
N LEU A 50 -10.90 -3.60 -12.42
CA LEU A 50 -10.14 -4.81 -12.13
C LEU A 50 -9.71 -5.53 -13.41
N GLU A 51 -10.62 -5.74 -14.35
CA GLU A 51 -10.34 -6.36 -15.64
C GLU A 51 -9.33 -5.55 -16.47
N HIS A 52 -9.46 -4.21 -16.47
CA HIS A 52 -8.48 -3.31 -17.09
C HIS A 52 -7.09 -3.48 -16.47
N PHE A 53 -7.02 -3.49 -15.13
CA PHE A 53 -5.76 -3.69 -14.40
C PHE A 53 -5.09 -5.02 -14.77
N LEU A 54 -5.85 -6.13 -14.76
CA LEU A 54 -5.34 -7.45 -15.09
C LEU A 54 -4.86 -7.55 -16.54
N THR A 55 -5.62 -6.98 -17.47
CA THR A 55 -5.27 -6.94 -18.89
C THR A 55 -3.96 -6.19 -19.11
N GLU A 56 -3.80 -5.04 -18.46
CA GLU A 56 -2.62 -4.19 -18.66
C GLU A 56 -1.37 -4.79 -18.02
N ILE A 57 -1.50 -5.43 -16.85
CA ILE A 57 -0.41 -6.23 -16.27
C ILE A 57 0.00 -7.38 -17.20
N ALA A 58 -0.95 -8.09 -17.80
CA ALA A 58 -0.64 -9.15 -18.75
C ALA A 58 0.10 -8.62 -19.99
N ARG A 59 -0.31 -7.45 -20.50
CA ARG A 59 0.36 -6.76 -21.60
C ARG A 59 1.80 -6.39 -21.25
N LEU A 60 2.03 -5.73 -20.11
CA LEU A 60 3.37 -5.34 -19.65
C LEU A 60 4.28 -6.56 -19.48
N ARG A 61 3.78 -7.64 -18.87
CA ARG A 61 4.53 -8.89 -18.74
C ARG A 61 4.88 -9.49 -20.11
N GLY A 62 4.00 -9.37 -21.09
CA GLY A 62 4.20 -9.84 -22.46
C GLY A 62 5.27 -9.07 -23.22
N THR A 63 5.37 -7.75 -23.04
CA THR A 63 6.39 -6.92 -23.70
C THR A 63 7.80 -7.11 -23.12
N ARG A 64 7.90 -7.62 -21.89
CA ARG A 64 9.17 -7.74 -21.12
C ARG A 64 9.92 -6.41 -20.96
N ALA A 65 9.24 -5.30 -21.18
CA ALA A 65 9.76 -3.96 -21.07
C ALA A 65 8.69 -3.09 -20.42
N TRP A 66 8.97 -2.65 -19.19
CA TRP A 66 8.15 -1.72 -18.43
C TRP A 66 9.04 -0.92 -17.49
N THR A 67 8.54 0.24 -17.10
CA THR A 67 9.15 1.12 -16.12
C THR A 67 8.35 1.09 -14.82
N LYS A 68 8.94 1.61 -13.74
CA LYS A 68 8.20 1.83 -12.48
C LYS A 68 6.99 2.75 -12.71
N ALA A 69 7.11 3.75 -13.59
CA ALA A 69 6.05 4.71 -13.88
C ALA A 69 4.83 4.06 -14.53
N ASP A 70 5.03 3.04 -15.38
CA ASP A 70 3.92 2.29 -15.99
C ASP A 70 3.08 1.58 -14.92
N ILE A 71 3.74 0.97 -13.93
CA ILE A 71 3.06 0.29 -12.81
C ILE A 71 2.39 1.33 -11.90
N LEU A 72 3.07 2.43 -11.60
CA LEU A 72 2.54 3.47 -10.71
C LEU A 72 1.27 4.11 -11.29
N THR A 73 1.25 4.39 -12.60
CA THR A 73 0.07 4.90 -13.31
C THR A 73 -1.11 3.95 -13.14
N LEU A 74 -0.90 2.64 -13.33
CA LEU A 74 -1.96 1.65 -13.22
C LEU A 74 -2.53 1.56 -11.79
N PHE A 75 -1.67 1.70 -10.78
CA PHE A 75 -2.10 1.76 -9.38
C PHE A 75 -2.89 3.03 -9.07
N GLN A 76 -2.52 4.19 -9.63
CA GLN A 76 -3.26 5.44 -9.45
C GLN A 76 -4.64 5.40 -10.11
N GLU A 77 -4.78 4.73 -11.26
CA GLU A 77 -6.07 4.53 -11.93
C GLU A 77 -7.02 3.65 -11.11
N MET A 78 -6.50 2.58 -10.50
CA MET A 78 -7.27 1.67 -9.65
C MET A 78 -7.60 2.32 -8.29
N LEU A 79 -6.60 2.95 -7.66
CA LEU A 79 -6.65 3.50 -6.31
C LEU A 79 -6.43 5.02 -6.36
N PRO A 80 -7.48 5.84 -6.58
CA PRO A 80 -7.34 7.30 -6.64
C PRO A 80 -6.74 7.93 -5.39
N GLU A 81 -7.01 7.33 -4.21
CA GLU A 81 -6.49 7.78 -2.91
C GLU A 81 -5.06 7.25 -2.62
N PHE A 82 -4.41 6.61 -3.59
CA PHE A 82 -3.05 6.10 -3.43
C PHE A 82 -2.02 7.24 -3.42
N ALA A 83 -1.73 7.74 -2.22
CA ALA A 83 -0.72 8.75 -1.98
C ALA A 83 0.70 8.12 -1.93
N HIS A 84 1.31 7.88 -3.10
CA HIS A 84 2.71 7.44 -3.18
C HIS A 84 3.67 8.61 -2.92
N LYS A 85 4.33 8.62 -1.76
CA LYS A 85 5.38 9.61 -1.44
C LYS A 85 6.75 9.13 -1.89
N GLU A 86 7.14 9.55 -3.09
CA GLU A 86 8.45 9.23 -3.68
C GLU A 86 9.54 10.18 -3.14
N THR A 87 10.40 9.69 -2.25
CA THR A 87 11.52 10.46 -1.67
C THR A 87 12.86 10.18 -2.37
N GLY A 88 12.91 9.19 -3.27
CA GLY A 88 14.12 8.73 -3.95
C GLY A 88 15.10 7.97 -3.05
N LYS A 89 14.81 7.83 -1.76
CA LYS A 89 15.59 7.08 -0.77
C LYS A 89 14.88 5.78 -0.45
N TYR A 90 15.50 4.67 -0.83
CA TYR A 90 14.99 3.33 -0.55
C TYR A 90 15.51 2.81 0.78
N LEU A 91 14.73 1.94 1.42
CA LEU A 91 15.09 1.34 2.69
C LEU A 91 16.41 0.55 2.61
N ASP A 92 16.67 -0.10 1.48
CA ASP A 92 17.93 -0.82 1.21
C ASP A 92 19.17 0.09 1.20
N ALA A 93 19.01 1.41 1.02
CA ALA A 93 20.13 2.34 1.13
C ALA A 93 20.43 2.75 2.59
N ARG A 94 19.58 2.34 3.54
CA ARG A 94 19.65 2.64 4.97
C ARG A 94 19.94 1.41 5.85
N MET A 95 19.82 0.19 5.32
CA MET A 95 20.16 -1.08 5.98
C MET A 95 21.40 -1.73 5.35
#